data_AF-A0A933BKK2-F1
#
_entry.id   AF-A0A933BKK2-F1
#
_cell.length_a   1.000
_cell.length_b   1.000
_cell.length_c   1.000
_cell.angle_alpha   90.00
_cell.angle_beta   90.00
_cell.angle_gamma   90.00
#
_symmetry.space_group_name_H-M   'P 1'
#
loop_
_entity.id
_entity.type
_entity.pdbx_description
1 polymer ?
#
loop_
_entity_poly.entity_id
_entity_poly.type
_entity_poly.pdbx_seq_one_letter_code
_entity_poly.pdbx_strand_id
1 'polypeptide(L)'
;MMLRVRYGSILLSTPLMLLAFAAGLVLAESSEKTAAKAKTNAPEIQKGATVKIEYNLTDEKGKLLDTSKGKDPLTYVDGEGQIIPGLEKALRGLHAGDQKRVVVPPEEAYGPIRPVIEVPKEQIPPQAHRVGTSLMVRNSNSPPIPVKVKEIKEKTIVLDANHPLAGMPLTFEVKVVGVEPAQTK
;
A
#
# COMPACT_ATOMS: atom_id res chain seq x y z
N MET A 1 -5.37 -11.31 -90.11
CA MET A 1 -6.19 -10.12 -89.80
C MET A 1 -5.30 -9.15 -89.01
N MET A 2 -4.27 -8.56 -89.63
CA MET A 2 -4.30 -7.25 -90.31
C MET A 2 -4.91 -6.13 -89.44
N LEU A 3 -4.04 -5.33 -88.79
CA LEU A 3 -3.99 -3.88 -89.04
C LEU A 3 -2.67 -3.29 -88.53
N ARG A 4 -1.93 -2.67 -89.47
CA ARG A 4 -0.82 -1.72 -89.24
C ARG A 4 -1.39 -0.41 -88.71
N VAL A 5 -0.67 0.30 -87.84
CA VAL A 5 -0.50 1.77 -87.94
C VAL A 5 0.93 2.14 -87.53
N ARG A 6 1.46 3.15 -88.24
CA ARG A 6 2.83 3.62 -88.38
C ARG A 6 3.10 4.86 -87.49
N TYR A 7 4.38 5.01 -87.13
CA TYR A 7 5.19 6.24 -87.06
C TYR A 7 4.89 7.34 -86.04
N GLY A 8 5.98 7.85 -85.45
CA GLY A 8 6.01 9.15 -84.78
C GLY A 8 7.28 9.42 -83.96
N SER A 9 8.46 9.46 -84.58
CA SER A 9 9.67 10.01 -83.97
C SER A 9 9.65 11.54 -84.15
N ILE A 10 9.60 12.32 -83.06
CA ILE A 10 9.91 13.76 -83.07
C ILE A 10 10.74 14.12 -81.84
N LEU A 11 11.77 14.91 -82.14
CA LEU A 11 12.86 15.48 -81.36
C LEU A 11 12.43 16.54 -80.32
N LEU A 12 13.33 16.73 -79.33
CA LEU A 12 13.70 17.98 -78.63
C LEU A 12 12.61 18.81 -77.93
N SER A 13 12.83 19.05 -76.62
CA SER A 13 13.00 20.41 -76.04
C SER A 13 12.82 20.34 -74.52
N THR A 14 13.89 20.48 -73.76
CA THR A 14 13.78 20.95 -72.37
C THR A 14 13.26 22.38 -72.37
N PRO A 15 12.54 22.79 -71.31
CA PRO A 15 13.10 23.90 -70.57
C PRO A 15 13.09 23.70 -69.05
N LEU A 16 14.19 24.17 -68.48
CA LEU A 16 14.42 24.55 -67.11
C LEU A 16 13.31 25.52 -66.63
N MET A 17 12.64 25.21 -65.53
CA MET A 17 11.87 26.21 -64.77
C MET A 17 12.08 26.04 -63.26
N LEU A 18 12.25 27.21 -62.65
CA LEU A 18 12.73 27.59 -61.34
C LEU A 18 11.87 27.17 -60.13
N LEU A 19 12.57 26.89 -59.01
CA LEU A 19 12.38 27.40 -57.63
C LEU A 19 10.99 27.38 -56.96
N ALA A 20 10.86 26.63 -55.85
CA ALA A 20 10.26 27.13 -54.59
C ALA A 20 10.58 26.25 -53.35
N PHE A 21 11.27 26.88 -52.40
CA PHE A 21 11.27 26.72 -50.93
C PHE A 21 10.30 25.73 -50.24
N ALA A 22 10.83 24.92 -49.29
CA ALA A 22 10.60 25.07 -47.83
C ALA A 22 10.58 23.73 -47.04
N ALA A 23 11.26 23.76 -45.87
CA ALA A 23 11.14 22.88 -44.69
C ALA A 23 11.41 21.37 -44.92
N GLY A 24 12.54 20.81 -44.50
CA GLY A 24 12.97 20.80 -43.10
C GLY A 24 12.19 19.77 -42.29
N LEU A 25 12.25 18.48 -42.67
CA LEU A 25 11.73 17.38 -41.86
C LEU A 25 12.90 16.62 -41.23
N VAL A 26 13.22 17.01 -40.00
CA VAL A 26 14.11 16.27 -39.10
C VAL A 26 13.39 15.00 -38.65
N LEU A 27 13.97 13.83 -38.93
CA LEU A 27 13.54 12.58 -38.33
C LEU A 27 13.97 12.59 -36.86
N ALA A 28 13.00 12.83 -35.97
CA ALA A 28 13.20 12.81 -34.54
C ALA A 28 13.52 11.38 -34.07
N GLU A 29 14.69 11.21 -33.47
CA GLU A 29 15.09 10.00 -32.74
C GLU A 29 14.35 9.88 -31.40
N SER A 30 14.06 8.62 -31.02
CA SER A 30 14.12 8.13 -29.64
C SER A 30 13.29 8.87 -28.57
N SER A 31 12.04 8.43 -28.37
CA SER A 31 11.25 8.75 -27.17
C SER A 31 10.74 7.48 -26.47
N GLU A 32 11.64 6.64 -25.97
CA GLU A 32 11.30 5.63 -24.95
C GLU A 32 12.19 5.70 -23.70
N LYS A 33 13.16 6.63 -23.64
CA LYS A 33 14.17 6.67 -22.56
C LYS A 33 14.01 7.83 -21.57
N THR A 34 12.76 8.23 -21.29
CA THR A 34 12.47 9.38 -20.40
C THR A 34 11.65 9.01 -19.16
N ALA A 35 10.98 7.85 -19.12
CA ALA A 35 10.25 7.41 -17.93
C ALA A 35 11.16 6.81 -16.83
N ALA A 36 12.34 6.29 -17.20
CA ALA A 36 13.24 5.63 -16.25
C ALA A 36 14.22 6.57 -15.53
N LYS A 37 14.37 7.82 -15.97
CA LYS A 37 15.40 8.75 -15.45
C LYS A 37 14.89 9.76 -14.41
N ALA A 38 13.58 9.84 -14.18
CA ALA A 38 12.98 10.74 -13.18
C ALA A 38 12.82 10.12 -11.78
N LYS A 39 12.98 8.80 -11.62
CA LYS A 39 12.92 8.12 -10.30
C LYS A 39 14.21 8.23 -9.47
N THR A 40 15.31 8.76 -10.00
CA THR A 40 16.64 8.60 -9.39
C THR A 40 16.98 9.59 -8.26
N ASN A 41 16.17 10.63 -8.01
CA ASN A 41 16.42 11.63 -6.96
C ASN A 41 15.25 11.80 -5.96
N ALA A 42 14.20 10.99 -6.07
CA ALA A 42 13.10 11.07 -5.10
C ALA A 42 13.47 10.26 -3.85
N PRO A 43 13.18 10.74 -2.63
CA PRO A 43 13.38 9.96 -1.42
C PRO A 43 12.64 8.61 -1.47
N GLU A 44 13.37 7.53 -1.24
CA GLU A 44 12.80 6.20 -1.05
C GLU A 44 12.58 5.90 0.44
N ILE A 45 11.62 5.03 0.73
CA ILE A 45 11.37 4.54 2.08
C ILE A 45 12.54 3.66 2.51
N GLN A 46 13.30 4.16 3.48
CA GLN A 46 14.40 3.47 4.13
C GLN A 46 14.30 3.66 5.65
N LYS A 47 15.05 2.86 6.42
CA LYS A 47 15.05 2.94 7.88
C LYS A 47 15.35 4.36 8.36
N GLY A 48 14.52 4.87 9.27
CA GLY A 48 14.59 6.22 9.84
C GLY A 48 13.90 7.30 8.98
N ALA A 49 13.42 6.98 7.78
CA ALA A 49 12.63 7.92 6.99
C ALA A 49 11.25 8.15 7.62
N THR A 50 10.78 9.40 7.60
CA THR A 50 9.40 9.73 7.95
C THR A 50 8.54 9.54 6.71
N VAL A 51 7.57 8.65 6.80
CA VAL A 51 6.70 8.24 5.70
C VAL A 51 5.28 8.64 6.00
N LYS A 52 4.61 9.20 4.99
CA LYS A 52 3.19 9.53 5.03
C LYS A 52 2.45 8.61 4.06
N ILE A 53 1.43 7.92 4.54
CA ILE A 53 0.64 6.98 3.74
C ILE A 53 -0.86 7.22 3.87
N GLU A 54 -1.56 7.02 2.77
CA GLU A 54 -2.99 6.75 2.77
C GLU A 54 -3.21 5.24 2.64
N TYR A 55 -4.18 4.68 3.35
CA TYR A 55 -4.46 3.25 3.29
C TYR A 55 -5.96 2.91 3.37
N ASN A 56 -6.31 1.78 2.76
CA ASN A 56 -7.53 1.03 3.04
C ASN A 56 -7.15 -0.35 3.56
N LEU A 57 -7.80 -0.77 4.64
CA LEU A 57 -7.64 -2.06 5.26
C LEU A 57 -8.90 -2.89 5.05
N THR A 58 -8.74 -4.07 4.45
CA THR A 58 -9.84 -5.00 4.19
C THR A 58 -9.54 -6.39 4.72
N ASP A 59 -10.60 -7.16 5.04
CA ASP A 59 -10.48 -8.59 5.30
C ASP A 59 -10.36 -9.41 4.01
N GLU A 60 -10.22 -10.72 4.12
CA GLU A 60 -10.17 -11.64 2.97
C GLU A 60 -11.40 -11.61 2.06
N LYS A 61 -12.53 -11.14 2.59
CA LYS A 61 -13.80 -11.02 1.87
C LYS A 61 -13.97 -9.64 1.22
N GLY A 62 -12.97 -8.77 1.33
CA GLY A 62 -13.00 -7.41 0.80
C GLY A 62 -13.84 -6.43 1.64
N LYS A 63 -14.27 -6.82 2.85
CA LYS A 63 -14.98 -5.91 3.75
C LYS A 63 -13.99 -4.89 4.29
N LEU A 64 -14.32 -3.60 4.16
CA LEU A 64 -13.54 -2.51 4.74
C LEU A 64 -13.57 -2.61 6.27
N LEU A 65 -12.38 -2.71 6.87
CA LEU A 65 -12.17 -2.74 8.31
C LEU A 65 -11.73 -1.38 8.83
N ASP A 66 -10.84 -0.70 8.09
CA ASP A 66 -10.36 0.65 8.42
C ASP A 66 -9.89 1.41 7.18
N THR A 67 -9.81 2.72 7.26
CA THR A 67 -9.32 3.60 6.19
C THR A 67 -8.79 4.92 6.74
N SER A 68 -7.74 5.45 6.10
CA SER A 68 -7.29 6.83 6.28
C SER A 68 -8.05 7.83 5.41
N LYS A 69 -8.92 7.38 4.50
CA LYS A 69 -9.64 8.27 3.57
C LYS A 69 -10.53 9.23 4.35
N GLY A 70 -10.41 10.53 4.03
CA GLY A 70 -11.15 11.60 4.71
C GLY A 70 -10.55 12.02 6.06
N LYS A 71 -9.34 11.55 6.38
CA LYS A 71 -8.53 11.97 7.53
C LYS A 71 -7.15 12.38 7.03
N ASP A 72 -6.32 12.92 7.92
CA ASP A 72 -4.91 13.16 7.62
C ASP A 72 -4.18 11.83 7.32
N PRO A 73 -3.21 11.83 6.38
CA PRO A 73 -2.38 10.65 6.10
C PRO A 73 -1.70 10.13 7.37
N LEU A 74 -1.63 8.80 7.48
CA LEU A 74 -0.90 8.16 8.57
C LEU A 74 0.58 8.45 8.40
N THR A 75 1.17 9.12 9.38
CA THR A 75 2.61 9.40 9.43
C THR A 75 3.28 8.41 10.35
N TYR A 76 4.36 7.77 9.89
CA TYR A 76 5.17 6.87 10.70
C TYR A 76 6.66 7.00 10.35
N VAL A 77 7.53 6.54 11.26
CA VAL A 77 8.98 6.42 11.02
C VAL A 77 9.32 4.97 10.72
N ASP A 78 9.93 4.72 9.55
CA ASP A 78 10.30 3.37 9.13
C ASP A 78 11.37 2.78 10.06
N GLY A 79 11.10 1.60 10.60
CA GLY A 79 12.00 0.86 11.50
C GLY A 79 11.83 1.18 12.98
N GLU A 80 10.86 2.01 13.36
CA GLU A 80 10.48 2.24 14.77
C GLU A 80 9.35 1.33 15.27
N GLY A 81 8.77 0.49 14.41
CA GLY A 81 7.69 -0.43 14.82
C GLY A 81 6.38 0.29 15.16
N GLN A 82 6.15 1.47 14.59
CA GLN A 82 4.92 2.26 14.77
C GLN A 82 3.73 1.67 13.98
N ILE A 83 4.01 0.86 12.96
CA ILE A 83 3.02 0.11 12.19
C ILE A 83 3.35 -1.38 12.23
N ILE A 84 2.40 -2.22 11.77
CA ILE A 84 2.60 -3.68 11.77
C ILE A 84 3.82 -4.09 10.92
N PRO A 85 4.63 -5.07 11.37
CA PRO A 85 5.89 -5.43 10.72
C PRO A 85 5.75 -5.81 9.23
N GLY A 86 4.68 -6.52 8.87
CA GLY A 86 4.49 -6.96 7.48
C GLY A 86 4.19 -5.81 6.54
N LEU A 87 3.48 -4.77 7.03
CA LEU A 87 3.24 -3.57 6.24
C LEU A 87 4.52 -2.75 6.07
N GLU A 88 5.27 -2.55 7.16
CA GLU A 88 6.55 -1.81 7.11
C GLU A 88 7.53 -2.44 6.11
N LYS A 89 7.73 -3.76 6.19
CA LYS A 89 8.58 -4.50 5.23
C LYS A 89 8.11 -4.33 3.79
N ALA A 90 6.80 -4.33 3.56
CA ALA A 90 6.24 -4.23 2.23
C ALA A 90 6.37 -2.83 1.60
N LEU A 91 6.45 -1.78 2.42
CA LEU A 91 6.57 -0.40 1.96
C LEU A 91 8.02 0.03 1.70
N ARG A 92 9.00 -0.67 2.27
CA ARG A 92 10.42 -0.36 2.08
C ARG A 92 10.82 -0.36 0.60
N GLY A 93 11.57 0.65 0.18
CA GLY A 93 11.99 0.90 -1.20
C GLY A 93 10.94 1.55 -2.11
N LEU A 94 9.72 1.81 -1.62
CA LEU A 94 8.75 2.61 -2.37
C LEU A 94 9.08 4.10 -2.27
N HIS A 95 8.58 4.86 -3.23
CA HIS A 95 8.76 6.31 -3.31
C HIS A 95 7.41 7.02 -3.12
N ALA A 96 7.45 8.33 -2.86
CA ALA A 96 6.23 9.14 -2.86
C ALA A 96 5.49 9.02 -4.21
N GLY A 97 4.18 8.81 -4.15
CA GLY A 97 3.30 8.56 -5.30
C GLY A 97 3.10 7.08 -5.63
N ASP A 98 3.98 6.18 -5.16
CA ASP A 98 3.81 4.75 -5.40
C ASP A 98 2.58 4.21 -4.64
N GLN A 99 1.90 3.25 -5.27
CA GLN A 99 0.78 2.51 -4.69
C GLN A 99 1.11 1.03 -4.62
N LYS A 100 0.71 0.37 -3.53
CA LYS A 100 0.94 -1.05 -3.34
C LYS A 100 -0.23 -1.69 -2.63
N ARG A 101 -0.66 -2.84 -3.15
CA ARG A 101 -1.56 -3.76 -2.48
C ARG A 101 -0.73 -4.87 -1.86
N VAL A 102 -0.89 -5.11 -0.58
CA VAL A 102 -0.18 -6.17 0.16
C VAL A 102 -1.15 -6.95 1.03
N VAL A 103 -1.01 -8.28 1.01
CA VAL A 103 -1.68 -9.17 1.96
C VAL A 103 -0.67 -9.47 3.07
N VAL A 104 -1.03 -9.12 4.30
CA VAL A 104 -0.20 -9.34 5.48
C VAL A 104 -0.79 -10.50 6.29
N PRO A 105 -0.02 -11.58 6.52
CA PRO A 105 -0.50 -12.71 7.31
C PRO A 105 -0.65 -12.30 8.79
N PRO A 106 -1.46 -13.02 9.58
CA PRO A 106 -1.72 -12.68 10.98
C PRO A 106 -0.44 -12.50 11.81
N GLU A 107 0.58 -13.32 11.57
CA GLU A 107 1.86 -13.33 12.29
C GLU A 107 2.65 -12.03 12.11
N GLU A 108 2.49 -11.36 10.97
CA GLU A 108 3.13 -10.08 10.67
C GLU A 108 2.18 -8.88 10.81
N ALA A 109 0.94 -9.12 11.23
CA ALA A 109 -0.09 -8.13 11.50
C ALA A 109 -0.35 -7.98 13.01
N TYR A 110 -1.50 -8.49 13.49
CA TYR A 110 -1.93 -8.38 14.89
C TYR A 110 -1.73 -9.68 15.69
N GLY A 111 -0.94 -10.60 15.15
CA GLY A 111 -0.65 -11.90 15.73
C GLY A 111 -1.74 -12.95 15.48
N PRO A 112 -1.44 -14.23 15.77
CA PRO A 112 -2.43 -15.29 15.76
C PRO A 112 -3.45 -15.14 16.89
N ILE A 113 -4.62 -15.75 16.75
CA ILE A 113 -5.56 -15.89 17.86
C ILE A 113 -4.93 -16.78 18.93
N ARG A 114 -4.89 -16.26 20.15
CA ARG A 114 -4.44 -16.99 21.34
C ARG A 114 -5.63 -17.58 22.10
N PRO A 115 -5.43 -18.68 22.84
CA PRO A 115 -6.46 -19.23 23.72
C PRO A 115 -7.01 -18.18 24.67
N VAL A 116 -8.32 -18.24 24.91
CA VAL A 116 -8.99 -17.44 25.93
C VAL A 116 -8.69 -18.00 27.32
N ILE A 117 -8.81 -17.15 28.34
CA ILE A 117 -8.48 -17.48 29.72
C ILE A 117 -9.77 -17.63 30.51
N GLU A 118 -9.93 -18.72 31.26
CA GLU A 118 -11.04 -18.87 32.20
C GLU A 118 -10.61 -18.45 33.59
N VAL A 119 -11.42 -17.59 34.22
CA VAL A 119 -11.17 -17.07 35.57
C VAL A 119 -12.40 -17.34 36.45
N PRO A 120 -12.23 -17.79 37.71
CA PRO A 120 -13.33 -17.93 38.65
C PRO A 120 -14.09 -16.60 38.82
N LYS A 121 -15.43 -16.66 38.85
CA LYS A 121 -16.29 -15.48 38.97
C LYS A 121 -15.96 -14.61 40.17
N GLU A 122 -15.54 -15.23 41.26
CA GLU A 122 -15.23 -14.59 42.55
C GLU A 122 -14.00 -13.68 42.44
N GLN A 123 -13.13 -13.91 41.46
CA GLN A 123 -11.95 -13.08 41.21
C GLN A 123 -12.24 -11.90 40.28
N ILE A 124 -13.43 -11.87 39.65
CA ILE A 124 -13.85 -10.81 38.74
C ILE A 124 -14.88 -9.93 39.45
N PRO A 125 -14.72 -8.59 39.42
CA PRO A 125 -15.69 -7.70 40.04
C PRO A 125 -17.12 -7.94 39.53
N PRO A 126 -18.16 -8.01 40.39
CA PRO A 126 -19.53 -8.33 39.98
C PRO A 126 -20.09 -7.41 38.89
N GLN A 127 -19.71 -6.13 38.90
CA GLN A 127 -20.11 -5.15 37.87
C GLN A 127 -19.58 -5.50 36.46
N ALA A 128 -18.56 -6.35 36.37
CA ALA A 128 -17.97 -6.81 35.12
C ALA A 128 -18.53 -8.14 34.63
N HIS A 129 -19.49 -8.76 35.34
CA HIS A 129 -20.15 -10.00 34.95
C HIS A 129 -21.17 -9.75 33.84
N ARG A 130 -20.72 -9.16 32.73
CA ARG A 130 -21.53 -8.92 31.53
C ARG A 130 -20.67 -9.12 30.29
N VAL A 131 -21.16 -9.94 29.36
CA VAL A 131 -20.50 -10.20 28.07
C VAL A 131 -20.24 -8.88 27.33
N GLY A 132 -19.05 -8.76 26.75
CA GLY A 132 -18.55 -7.58 26.06
C GLY A 132 -17.89 -6.54 26.98
N THR A 133 -17.98 -6.69 28.30
CA THR A 133 -17.31 -5.78 29.25
C THR A 133 -15.79 -5.88 29.12
N SER A 134 -15.13 -4.73 29.01
CA SER A 134 -13.66 -4.65 29.03
C SER A 134 -13.15 -4.47 30.45
N LEU A 135 -12.12 -5.21 30.81
CA LEU A 135 -11.41 -5.16 32.07
C LEU A 135 -9.94 -4.88 31.82
N MET A 136 -9.26 -4.26 32.79
CA MET A 136 -7.81 -4.10 32.77
C MET A 136 -7.22 -5.11 33.74
N VAL A 137 -6.52 -6.12 33.23
CA VAL A 137 -5.82 -7.11 34.04
C VAL A 137 -4.43 -6.57 34.34
N ARG A 138 -4.11 -6.41 35.62
CA ARG A 138 -2.79 -5.97 36.06
C ARG A 138 -2.00 -7.18 36.55
N ASN A 139 -0.94 -7.52 35.83
CA ASN A 139 0.07 -8.46 36.31
C ASN A 139 1.20 -7.67 36.96
N SER A 140 1.81 -8.20 38.03
CA SER A 140 2.76 -7.48 38.89
C SER A 140 3.94 -6.83 38.16
N ASN A 141 4.31 -7.32 36.97
CA ASN A 141 5.47 -6.88 36.19
C ASN A 141 5.14 -6.41 34.77
N SER A 142 3.87 -6.14 34.44
CA SER A 142 3.48 -5.71 33.09
C SER A 142 2.48 -4.56 33.14
N PRO A 143 2.48 -3.67 32.14
CA PRO A 143 1.40 -2.71 31.96
C PRO A 143 0.03 -3.42 32.00
N PRO A 144 -1.03 -2.77 32.51
CA PRO A 144 -2.35 -3.34 32.51
C PRO A 144 -2.76 -3.78 31.10
N ILE A 145 -3.20 -5.03 30.97
CA ILE A 145 -3.60 -5.62 29.69
C ILE A 145 -5.13 -5.51 29.59
N PRO A 146 -5.67 -4.87 28.55
CA PRO A 146 -7.10 -4.88 28.30
C PRO A 146 -7.55 -6.30 27.91
N VAL A 147 -8.57 -6.80 28.57
CA VAL A 147 -9.24 -8.06 28.26
C VAL A 147 -10.75 -7.83 28.15
N LYS A 148 -11.45 -8.64 27.38
CA LYS A 148 -12.90 -8.55 27.20
C LYS A 148 -13.58 -9.82 27.72
N VAL A 149 -14.69 -9.66 28.42
CA VAL A 149 -15.55 -10.79 28.79
C VAL A 149 -16.19 -11.35 27.54
N LYS A 150 -15.81 -12.57 27.17
CA LYS A 150 -16.32 -13.28 26.00
C LYS A 150 -17.56 -14.10 26.32
N GLU A 151 -17.56 -14.76 27.46
CA GLU A 151 -18.62 -15.69 27.88
C GLU A 151 -18.65 -15.76 29.40
N ILE A 152 -19.84 -15.98 29.96
CA ILE A 152 -20.05 -16.18 31.39
C ILE A 152 -20.65 -17.57 31.56
N LYS A 153 -19.90 -18.46 32.21
CA LYS A 153 -20.33 -19.83 32.54
C LYS A 153 -20.94 -19.85 33.94
N GLU A 154 -21.29 -21.02 34.45
CA GLU A 154 -21.87 -21.15 35.80
C GLU A 154 -20.87 -20.67 36.88
N LYS A 155 -19.62 -21.16 36.83
CA LYS A 155 -18.57 -20.89 37.84
C LYS A 155 -17.43 -20.00 37.36
N THR A 156 -17.22 -19.92 36.05
CA THR A 156 -16.09 -19.18 35.44
C THR A 156 -16.57 -18.10 34.48
N ILE A 157 -15.70 -17.13 34.21
CA ILE A 157 -15.84 -16.13 33.16
C ILE A 157 -14.69 -16.32 32.18
N VAL A 158 -15.03 -16.38 30.90
CA VAL A 158 -14.06 -16.48 29.80
C VAL A 158 -13.63 -15.07 29.39
N LEU A 159 -12.34 -14.80 29.48
CA LEU A 159 -11.71 -13.54 29.12
C LEU A 159 -10.90 -13.68 27.83
N ASP A 160 -11.07 -12.72 26.93
CA ASP A 160 -10.39 -12.64 25.65
C ASP A 160 -9.43 -11.44 25.63
N ALA A 161 -8.14 -11.71 25.47
CA ALA A 161 -7.07 -10.71 25.41
C ALA A 161 -6.51 -10.54 23.98
N ASN A 162 -7.21 -11.05 22.97
CA ASN A 162 -6.79 -10.92 21.58
C ASN A 162 -7.16 -9.55 21.02
N HIS A 163 -6.32 -9.06 20.10
CA HIS A 163 -6.68 -7.89 19.30
C HIS A 163 -7.90 -8.23 18.42
N PRO A 164 -8.83 -7.30 18.16
CA PRO A 164 -10.01 -7.57 17.32
C PRO A 164 -9.68 -8.08 15.91
N LEU A 165 -8.48 -7.78 15.42
CA LEU A 165 -7.97 -8.19 14.10
C LEU A 165 -7.00 -9.38 14.15
N ALA A 166 -6.78 -9.99 15.32
CA ALA A 166 -5.87 -11.13 15.45
C ALA A 166 -6.40 -12.36 14.69
N GLY A 167 -5.48 -13.17 14.15
CA GLY A 167 -5.77 -14.40 13.42
C GLY A 167 -6.39 -14.23 12.04
N MET A 168 -6.59 -13.00 11.57
CA MET A 168 -7.09 -12.73 10.22
C MET A 168 -5.97 -12.18 9.35
N PRO A 169 -5.74 -12.73 8.14
CA PRO A 169 -4.88 -12.07 7.17
C PRO A 169 -5.57 -10.79 6.69
N LEU A 170 -4.77 -9.75 6.52
CA LEU A 170 -5.25 -8.40 6.27
C LEU A 170 -4.74 -7.90 4.94
N THR A 171 -5.63 -7.34 4.14
CA THR A 171 -5.25 -6.74 2.86
C THR A 171 -5.19 -5.23 2.98
N PHE A 172 -4.00 -4.68 2.75
CA PHE A 172 -3.74 -3.25 2.74
C PHE A 172 -3.58 -2.77 1.30
N GLU A 173 -4.35 -1.75 0.93
CA GLU A 173 -4.13 -0.94 -0.26
C GLU A 173 -3.57 0.39 0.19
N VAL A 174 -2.30 0.63 -0.12
CA VAL A 174 -1.54 1.78 0.38
C VAL A 174 -1.11 2.67 -0.76
N LYS A 175 -1.20 3.98 -0.55
CA LYS A 175 -0.60 5.02 -1.37
C LYS A 175 0.40 5.79 -0.53
N VAL A 176 1.66 5.81 -0.95
CA VAL A 176 2.67 6.65 -0.32
C VAL A 176 2.44 8.08 -0.77
N VAL A 177 2.11 8.98 0.16
CA VAL A 177 1.86 10.39 -0.17
C VAL A 177 3.10 11.26 0.02
N GLY A 178 4.03 10.84 0.88
CA GLY A 178 5.28 11.57 1.11
C GLY A 178 6.33 10.70 1.78
N VAL A 179 7.59 11.01 1.47
CA VAL A 179 8.77 10.38 2.07
C VAL A 179 9.76 11.49 2.39
N GLU A 180 10.14 11.60 3.64
CA GLU A 180 11.16 12.51 4.14
C GLU A 180 12.34 11.66 4.63
N PRO A 181 13.56 11.82 4.08
CA PRO A 181 14.72 11.03 4.47
C PRO A 181 15.02 11.12 5.97
N ALA A 182 15.67 10.09 6.50
CA ALA A 182 16.20 10.12 7.86
C ALA A 182 17.12 11.33 8.03
N GLN A 183 16.91 12.09 9.10
CA GLN A 183 17.81 13.19 9.46
C GLN A 183 19.09 12.58 10.03
N THR A 184 20.19 12.61 9.27
CA THR A 184 21.52 12.31 9.81
C THR A 184 21.88 13.40 10.81
N LYS A 185 21.94 13.04 12.09
CA LYS A 185 22.42 13.91 13.16
C LYS A 185 23.92 13.73 13.36
#